data_AF-A0A1E1WY64-F1
#
_entry.id   AF-A0A1E1WY64-F1
#
_cell.length_a   1.000
_cell.length_b   1.000
_cell.length_c   1.000
_cell.angle_alpha   90.00
_cell.angle_beta   90.00
_cell.angle_gamma   90.00
#
_symmetry.space_group_name_H-M   'P 1'
#
loop_
_entity.id
_entity.type
_entity.pdbx_description
1 polymer ?
#
loop_
_entity_poly.entity_id
_entity_poly.type
_entity_poly.pdbx_seq_one_letter_code
_entity_poly.pdbx_strand_id
1 'polypeptide(L)'
;MRTCFVVLAAAITVCTADTDDGSGDEPAFKFPPDQQSCGTNEEWKECVSGSCAETTCKKRVIGPACTEDCRYSCYCSEGFYRNDEGNCVTLDECPPQQGGEEESHPQCGLNEEWKVCVSSSCAETTCQKRTIGP
;
A
#
# COMPACT_ATOMS: atom_id res chain seq x y z
N MET A 1 -37.54 2.63 -38.54
CA MET A 1 -38.32 3.32 -39.59
C MET A 1 -38.37 4.79 -39.22
N ARG A 2 -37.87 5.70 -40.06
CA ARG A 2 -37.89 7.15 -39.76
C ARG A 2 -39.31 7.69 -39.90
N THR A 3 -39.86 8.31 -38.87
CA THR A 3 -41.15 9.01 -38.94
C THR A 3 -40.94 10.47 -39.29
N CYS A 4 -41.38 10.87 -40.49
CA CYS A 4 -41.34 12.26 -40.94
C CYS A 4 -42.75 12.86 -40.89
N PHE A 5 -42.95 13.94 -40.14
CA PHE A 5 -44.19 14.70 -40.17
C PHE A 5 -44.04 15.88 -41.13
N VAL A 6 -44.91 15.95 -42.15
CA VAL A 6 -44.95 17.07 -43.09
C VAL A 6 -45.97 18.08 -42.58
N VAL A 7 -45.50 19.16 -41.94
CA VAL A 7 -46.37 20.25 -41.48
C VAL A 7 -46.61 21.19 -42.67
N LEU A 8 -47.85 21.25 -43.16
CA LEU A 8 -48.26 22.07 -44.31
C LEU A 8 -48.41 23.55 -43.92
N ALA A 9 -47.28 24.22 -43.70
CA ALA A 9 -47.10 25.66 -43.87
C ALA A 9 -45.59 25.96 -43.87
N ALA A 10 -45.05 26.25 -45.06
CA ALA A 10 -43.62 26.33 -45.39
C ALA A 10 -42.89 24.96 -45.41
N ALA A 11 -42.32 24.62 -46.57
CA ALA A 11 -41.64 23.35 -46.82
C ALA A 11 -40.33 23.22 -46.01
N ILE A 12 -40.44 22.83 -44.73
CA ILE A 12 -39.30 22.42 -43.91
C ILE A 12 -39.55 20.97 -43.49
N THR A 13 -38.89 20.03 -44.17
CA THR A 13 -38.90 18.62 -43.80
C THR A 13 -38.07 18.45 -42.53
N VAL A 14 -38.72 18.35 -41.37
CA VAL A 14 -38.06 17.96 -40.12
C VAL A 14 -38.10 16.44 -40.01
N CYS A 15 -36.94 15.82 -40.17
CA CYS A 15 -36.72 14.43 -39.80
C CYS A 15 -36.10 14.39 -38.40
N THR A 16 -36.87 14.00 -37.38
CA THR A 16 -36.29 13.55 -36.12
C THR A 16 -35.87 12.10 -36.33
N ALA A 17 -34.58 11.82 -36.16
CA ALA A 17 -34.12 10.45 -36.02
C ALA A 17 -34.02 10.19 -34.53
N ASP A 18 -34.99 9.44 -34.00
CA ASP A 18 -34.87 8.79 -32.71
C ASP A 18 -33.66 7.84 -32.77
N THR A 19 -32.58 8.19 -32.08
CA THR A 19 -31.52 7.23 -31.75
C THR A 19 -32.07 6.29 -30.69
N ASP A 20 -32.68 5.21 -31.15
CA ASP A 20 -32.86 3.98 -30.38
C ASP A 20 -32.25 2.84 -31.22
N ASP A 21 -30.99 2.55 -30.96
CA ASP A 21 -30.36 1.29 -31.33
C ASP A 21 -29.58 0.79 -30.12
N GLY A 22 -30.24 -0.08 -29.35
CA GLY A 22 -29.61 -1.13 -28.57
C GLY A 22 -28.75 -0.68 -27.39
N SER A 23 -29.36 -0.63 -26.20
CA SER A 23 -28.67 -0.80 -24.93
C SER A 23 -27.66 -1.96 -24.99
N GLY A 24 -26.40 -1.57 -24.89
CA GLY A 24 -25.29 -2.39 -24.41
C GLY A 24 -24.55 -1.67 -23.28
N ASP A 25 -25.22 -0.80 -22.52
CA ASP A 25 -24.66 -0.13 -21.33
C ASP A 25 -24.61 -1.06 -20.12
N GLU A 26 -24.15 -2.31 -20.30
CA GLU A 26 -23.58 -3.03 -19.18
C GLU A 26 -22.16 -2.48 -18.97
N PRO A 27 -21.80 -2.02 -17.77
CA PRO A 27 -20.40 -1.80 -17.46
C PRO A 27 -19.73 -3.17 -17.47
N ALA A 28 -19.15 -3.55 -18.61
CA ALA A 28 -18.18 -4.62 -18.65
C ALA A 28 -17.14 -4.29 -17.56
N PHE A 29 -17.01 -5.17 -16.56
CA PHE A 29 -15.98 -5.05 -15.53
C PHE A 29 -14.62 -5.09 -16.22
N LYS A 30 -14.12 -3.92 -16.63
CA LYS A 30 -12.85 -3.78 -17.30
C LYS A 30 -11.76 -4.10 -16.29
N PHE A 31 -11.06 -5.19 -16.55
CA PHE A 31 -9.92 -5.63 -15.76
C PHE A 31 -8.67 -5.62 -16.65
N PRO A 32 -7.57 -4.97 -16.23
CA PRO A 32 -7.36 -4.28 -14.95
C PRO A 32 -8.14 -2.94 -14.84
N PRO A 33 -8.38 -2.43 -13.62
CA PRO A 33 -8.99 -1.12 -13.41
C PRO A 33 -8.08 -0.01 -13.94
N ASP A 34 -8.69 1.08 -14.43
CA ASP A 34 -7.94 2.25 -14.88
C ASP A 34 -7.24 2.94 -13.69
N GLN A 35 -6.03 3.46 -13.93
CA GLN A 35 -5.24 4.15 -12.91
C GLN A 35 -5.96 5.39 -12.36
N GLN A 36 -5.96 5.52 -11.03
CA GLN A 36 -6.59 6.65 -10.32
C GLN A 36 -5.54 7.63 -9.80
N SER A 37 -5.95 8.88 -9.60
CA SER A 37 -5.15 9.89 -8.91
C SER A 37 -5.09 9.58 -7.41
N CYS A 38 -3.89 9.47 -6.86
CA CYS A 38 -3.68 9.20 -5.44
C CYS A 38 -3.56 10.48 -4.61
N GLY A 39 -3.68 10.31 -3.28
CA GLY A 39 -3.52 11.39 -2.33
C GLY A 39 -2.07 11.86 -2.18
N THR A 40 -1.86 12.78 -1.24
CA THR A 40 -0.52 13.26 -0.90
C THR A 40 0.36 12.10 -0.44
N ASN A 41 1.56 12.00 -1.00
CA ASN A 41 2.56 10.95 -0.68
C ASN A 41 2.09 9.51 -0.96
N GLU A 42 1.16 9.35 -1.89
CA GLU A 42 0.68 8.06 -2.37
C GLU A 42 0.97 7.89 -3.86
N GLU A 43 1.19 6.63 -4.27
CA GLU A 43 1.33 6.22 -5.66
C GLU A 43 0.35 5.11 -6.00
N TRP A 44 -0.14 5.12 -7.24
CA TRP A 44 -0.98 4.05 -7.75
C TRP A 44 -0.10 2.83 -8.04
N LYS A 45 -0.39 1.71 -7.39
CA LYS A 45 0.30 0.44 -7.63
C LYS A 45 -0.66 -0.55 -8.26
N GLU A 46 -0.14 -1.28 -9.24
CA GLU A 46 -0.89 -2.27 -10.01
C GLU A 46 -0.51 -3.68 -9.58
N CYS A 47 -1.52 -4.51 -9.28
CA CYS A 47 -1.34 -5.92 -8.94
C CYS A 47 -0.26 -6.19 -7.88
N VAL A 48 -0.32 -5.47 -6.75
CA VAL A 48 0.62 -5.65 -5.64
C VAL A 48 -0.01 -6.43 -4.49
N SER A 49 0.83 -7.15 -3.74
CA SER A 49 0.44 -7.85 -2.50
C SER A 49 -0.09 -6.85 -1.47
N GLY A 50 -1.31 -7.05 -0.98
CA GLY A 50 -1.89 -6.17 0.04
C GLY A 50 -1.05 -6.10 1.33
N SER A 51 -0.32 -7.16 1.68
CA SER A 51 0.49 -7.19 2.90
C SER A 51 1.89 -6.55 2.76
N CYS A 52 2.30 -6.26 1.53
CA CYS A 52 3.64 -5.78 1.19
C CYS A 52 3.65 -4.53 0.29
N ALA A 53 2.48 -4.00 -0.04
CA ALA A 53 2.34 -2.86 -0.94
C ALA A 53 2.84 -1.53 -0.32
N GLU A 54 2.84 -1.40 1.01
CA GLU A 54 3.30 -0.21 1.72
C GLU A 54 3.78 -0.51 3.15
N THR A 55 4.61 0.36 3.68
CA THR A 55 4.98 0.40 5.09
C THR A 55 3.98 1.20 5.90
N THR A 56 3.86 0.88 7.19
CA THR A 56 3.02 1.62 8.14
C THR A 56 3.87 2.14 9.28
N CYS A 57 3.37 3.11 10.05
CA CYS A 57 4.09 3.59 11.23
C CYS A 57 4.39 2.47 12.24
N LYS A 58 3.53 1.43 12.29
CA LYS A 58 3.68 0.23 13.12
C LYS A 58 4.66 -0.77 12.52
N LYS A 59 4.64 -0.94 11.19
CA LYS A 59 5.51 -1.86 10.43
C LYS A 59 6.32 -1.09 9.40
N ARG A 60 7.48 -0.60 9.84
CA ARG A 60 8.37 0.26 9.05
C ARG A 60 9.23 -0.49 8.02
N VAL A 61 9.18 -1.81 8.02
CA VAL A 61 9.92 -2.67 7.07
C VAL A 61 8.98 -3.73 6.51
N ILE A 62 9.03 -3.94 5.20
CA ILE A 62 8.30 -5.03 4.53
C ILE A 62 8.98 -6.36 4.86
N GLY A 63 8.19 -7.32 5.35
CA GLY A 63 8.70 -8.65 5.68
C GLY A 63 8.91 -9.52 4.44
N PRO A 64 9.63 -10.65 4.56
CA PRO A 64 9.91 -11.55 3.43
C PRO A 64 8.66 -12.31 2.95
N ALA A 65 7.63 -12.40 3.78
CA ALA A 65 6.38 -13.07 3.45
C ALA A 65 5.32 -12.05 3.04
N CYS A 66 4.79 -12.24 1.82
CA CYS A 66 3.76 -11.43 1.22
C CYS A 66 2.56 -12.30 0.83
N THR A 67 1.35 -11.77 0.94
CA THR A 67 0.14 -12.40 0.41
C THR A 67 0.16 -12.39 -1.11
N GLU A 68 -0.37 -13.42 -1.77
CA GLU A 68 -0.41 -13.52 -3.24
C GLU A 68 -1.61 -12.79 -3.88
N ASP A 69 -2.29 -11.91 -3.13
CA ASP A 69 -3.37 -11.11 -3.69
C ASP A 69 -2.85 -10.02 -4.64
N CYS A 70 -3.63 -9.75 -5.68
CA CYS A 70 -3.32 -8.77 -6.73
C CYS A 70 -4.23 -7.56 -6.55
N ARG A 71 -3.74 -6.53 -5.85
CA ARG A 71 -4.50 -5.29 -5.58
C ARG A 71 -4.04 -4.15 -6.45
N TYR A 72 -5.02 -3.39 -6.93
CA TYR A 72 -4.85 -2.14 -7.68
C TYR A 72 -5.38 -1.01 -6.82
N SER A 73 -4.49 -0.20 -6.26
CA SER A 73 -4.89 0.86 -5.33
C SER A 73 -3.79 1.89 -5.13
N CYS A 74 -4.12 2.94 -4.39
CA CYS A 74 -3.17 3.92 -3.90
C CYS A 74 -2.51 3.40 -2.61
N TYR A 75 -1.19 3.46 -2.59
CA TYR A 75 -0.36 3.03 -1.47
C TYR A 75 0.68 4.10 -1.18
N CYS A 76 1.17 4.18 0.06
CA CYS A 76 2.22 5.13 0.40
C CYS A 76 3.43 4.93 -0.52
N SER A 77 3.94 6.05 -1.01
CA SER A 77 5.16 6.09 -1.79
C SER A 77 6.36 5.67 -0.96
N GLU A 78 7.45 5.30 -1.63
CA GLU A 78 8.70 4.95 -0.95
C GLU A 78 9.15 6.07 0.02
N GLY A 79 9.53 5.69 1.23
CA GLY A 79 9.93 6.62 2.30
C GLY A 79 8.79 7.18 3.15
N PHE A 80 7.54 6.88 2.80
CA PHE A 80 6.36 7.26 3.58
C PHE A 80 5.72 6.07 4.29
N TYR A 81 5.02 6.37 5.39
CA TYR A 81 4.45 5.38 6.28
C TYR A 81 2.99 5.72 6.54
N ARG A 82 2.09 4.76 6.35
CA ARG A 82 0.68 4.97 6.68
C ARG A 82 0.53 5.06 8.20
N ASN A 83 -0.01 6.17 8.68
CA ASN A 83 -0.36 6.35 10.08
C ASN A 83 -1.76 5.78 10.40
N ASP A 84 -2.17 5.81 11.66
CA ASP A 84 -3.47 5.29 12.10
C ASP A 84 -4.67 6.11 11.59
N GLU A 85 -4.45 7.33 11.12
CA GLU A 85 -5.46 8.19 10.48
C GLU A 85 -5.58 7.92 8.97
N GLY A 86 -4.75 7.03 8.42
CA GLY A 86 -4.73 6.68 7.01
C GLY A 86 -3.87 7.60 6.14
N ASN A 87 -3.11 8.53 6.71
CA ASN A 87 -2.25 9.46 5.97
C ASN A 87 -0.85 8.85 5.75
N CYS A 88 -0.26 9.10 4.59
CA CYS A 88 1.13 8.75 4.30
C CYS A 88 2.06 9.88 4.76
N VAL A 89 2.73 9.65 5.88
CA VAL A 89 3.55 10.63 6.60
C VAL A 89 5.02 10.24 6.59
N THR A 90 5.91 11.17 6.92
CA THR A 90 7.33 10.86 7.08
C THR A 90 7.58 10.08 8.37
N LEU A 91 8.76 9.48 8.47
CA LEU A 91 9.12 8.65 9.62
C LEU A 91 9.09 9.41 10.96
N ASP A 92 9.45 10.69 10.94
CA ASP A 92 9.47 11.58 12.11
C ASP A 92 8.06 11.96 12.61
N GLU A 93 7.05 11.87 11.74
CA GLU A 93 5.64 12.07 12.08
C GLU A 93 4.99 10.80 12.65
N CYS A 94 5.64 9.65 12.53
CA CYS A 94 5.18 8.42 13.16
C CYS A 94 5.45 8.44 14.68
N PRO A 95 4.57 7.83 15.50
CA PRO A 95 4.88 7.60 16.90
C PRO A 95 6.18 6.79 17.05
N PRO A 96 6.95 7.00 18.13
CA PRO A 96 8.12 6.20 18.42
C PRO A 96 7.74 4.72 18.46
N GLN A 97 8.54 3.85 17.82
CA GLN A 97 8.23 2.42 17.81
C GLN A 97 8.30 1.88 19.23
N GLN A 98 7.14 1.54 19.78
CA GLN A 98 7.05 0.65 20.92
C GLN A 98 7.24 -0.76 20.37
N GLY A 99 8.49 -1.23 20.29
CA GLY A 99 8.77 -2.58 19.78
C GLY A 99 9.43 -2.62 18.40
N GLY A 100 10.52 -1.87 18.22
CA GLY A 100 11.71 -2.64 17.90
C GLY A 100 11.96 -3.49 19.13
N GLU A 101 11.94 -4.81 19.01
CA GLU A 101 12.61 -5.68 19.96
C GLU A 101 14.09 -5.28 20.00
N GLU A 102 14.41 -4.16 20.64
CA GLU A 102 15.51 -4.20 21.57
C GLU A 102 15.02 -5.18 22.63
N GLU A 103 15.28 -6.47 22.37
CA GLU A 103 15.24 -7.51 23.39
C GLU A 103 15.85 -6.85 24.61
N SER A 104 15.05 -6.64 25.66
CA SER A 104 15.54 -6.01 26.87
C SER A 104 16.64 -6.92 27.40
N HIS A 105 17.89 -6.59 27.05
CA HIS A 105 19.03 -7.40 27.41
C HIS A 105 18.97 -7.53 28.93
N PRO A 106 18.98 -8.75 29.49
CA PRO A 106 18.99 -8.90 30.93
C PRO A 106 20.14 -8.09 31.50
N GLN A 107 19.91 -7.37 32.59
CA GLN A 107 20.95 -6.60 33.24
C GLN A 107 22.03 -7.58 33.72
N CYS A 108 23.14 -7.64 32.98
CA CYS A 108 24.25 -8.51 33.33
C CYS A 108 24.87 -8.10 34.67
N GLY A 109 25.52 -9.04 35.35
CA GLY A 109 26.16 -8.78 36.63
C GLY A 109 27.29 -7.73 36.54
N LEU A 110 27.70 -7.20 37.70
CA LEU A 110 28.89 -6.34 37.79
C LEU A 110 30.10 -7.11 37.26
N ASN A 111 30.67 -6.69 36.12
CA ASN A 111 31.76 -7.34 35.35
C ASN A 111 31.35 -8.22 34.16
N GLU A 112 30.09 -8.17 33.75
CA GLU A 112 29.60 -8.86 32.56
C GLU A 112 29.15 -7.86 31.49
N GLU A 113 29.42 -8.20 30.23
CA GLU A 113 28.92 -7.46 29.08
C GLU A 113 27.99 -8.35 28.26
N TRP A 114 26.91 -7.75 27.77
CA TRP A 114 26.03 -8.41 26.82
C TRP A 114 26.72 -8.57 25.48
N LYS A 115 26.75 -9.79 24.95
CA LYS A 115 27.30 -10.06 23.62
C LYS A 115 26.25 -10.65 22.70
N VAL A 116 26.08 -9.97 21.56
CA VAL A 116 25.28 -10.46 20.44
C VAL A 116 26.18 -11.29 19.55
N CYS A 117 25.75 -12.52 19.30
CA CYS A 117 26.40 -13.44 18.38
C CYS A 117 26.13 -13.03 16.93
N VAL A 118 27.19 -12.70 16.17
CA VAL A 118 27.08 -12.26 14.77
C VAL A 118 27.29 -13.41 13.78
N SER A 119 27.55 -14.63 14.25
CA SER A 119 27.77 -15.81 13.41
C SER A 119 26.93 -17.00 13.85
N SER A 120 26.57 -17.85 12.87
CA SER A 120 25.74 -19.06 13.01
C SER A 120 26.36 -20.18 13.87
N SER A 121 27.53 -19.92 14.48
CA SER A 121 28.28 -20.87 15.30
C SER A 121 27.96 -20.79 16.80
N CYS A 122 27.18 -19.81 17.25
CA CYS A 122 26.68 -19.76 18.62
C CYS A 122 25.15 -19.74 18.64
N ALA A 123 24.59 -20.48 19.58
CA ALA A 123 23.17 -20.76 19.64
C ALA A 123 22.34 -19.58 20.18
N GLU A 124 22.91 -18.68 21.01
CA GLU A 124 22.11 -17.68 21.75
C GLU A 124 22.92 -16.43 22.13
N THR A 125 22.22 -15.32 22.36
CA THR A 125 22.75 -14.09 22.97
C THR A 125 22.95 -14.31 24.48
N THR A 126 24.07 -13.85 25.06
CA THR A 126 24.42 -14.19 26.47
C THR A 126 25.24 -13.11 27.17
N CYS A 127 25.21 -13.11 28.51
CA CYS A 127 26.11 -12.32 29.34
C CYS A 127 27.47 -13.03 29.46
N GLN A 128 28.54 -12.38 29.02
CA GLN A 128 29.90 -12.93 29.10
C GLN A 128 30.75 -12.15 30.10
N LYS A 129 31.65 -12.84 30.80
CA LYS A 129 32.63 -12.18 31.69
C LYS A 129 33.54 -11.27 30.86
N ARG A 130 33.78 -10.06 31.36
CA ARG A 130 34.73 -9.10 30.79
C ARG A 130 36.15 -9.65 30.90
N THR A 131 36.61 -10.40 29.90
CA THR A 131 38.02 -10.75 29.77
C THR A 131 38.79 -9.51 29.34
N ILE A 132 39.41 -8.84 30.31
CA ILE A 132 40.49 -7.89 30.04
C ILE A 132 41.63 -8.74 29.46
N GLY A 133 41.81 -8.68 28.15
CA GLY A 133 42.92 -9.35 27.47
C GLY A 133 44.28 -8.82 27.95
N PRO A 134 45.38 -9.58 27.75
CA PRO A 134 46.73 -9.18 28.15
C PRO A 134 47.22 -7.92 27.42
#